data_AF-A0A2U2PEC3-F1
#
_entry.id   AF-A0A2U2PEC3-F1
#
_cell.length_a   1.000
_cell.length_b   1.000
_cell.length_c   1.000
_cell.angle_alpha   90.00
_cell.angle_beta   90.00
_cell.angle_gamma   90.00
#
_symmetry.space_group_name_H-M   'P 1'
#
loop_
_entity.id
_entity.type
_entity.pdbx_description
1 polymer ?
#
loop_
_entity_poly.entity_id
_entity_poly.type
_entity_poly.pdbx_seq_one_letter_code
_entity_poly.pdbx_strand_id
1 'polypeptide(L)'
;MNYKLFCCFKDHPTSLTEEEILNPFLVLKPLADREEYSRIKNGLWLLITNLYKQYQWMEQTEPLVLYDIYTELVRILDAAWVLQRIRPDYKIKGIINEPVFDRLCKDAFQKGNEKPSVPANFGNYQTLHNLFRDKMLWKSKLNLYTWCRYGLTPLAIPGPDQEIETDNLISDYRVPASLIDLLHAICRDDRESSLTSAEQKQLDRYKFYASGYDHTTTLSRDEMEDPGSVFQTFFESVDYEDFPRSLDLWNNNLIFGNIWEKYNDPGDALLIKQLTEYLMESAWIVLEDLDYEERGPALKPGYNFDKPSKEKFPDLTDEEYRLPYTVFQKFFDFKPLYQWKAHLEQWLRESLRNTENDHFFRENLLPCDYLKKLVEAGYLYHCYPG
;
A
#
# COMPACT_ATOMS: atom_id res chain seq x y z
N MET A 1 7.18 -18.01 -6.31
CA MET A 1 6.45 -18.29 -5.03
C MET A 1 4.98 -18.40 -5.40
N ASN A 2 4.15 -19.28 -4.83
CA ASN A 2 2.75 -19.33 -5.28
C ASN A 2 2.02 -18.04 -4.85
N TYR A 3 1.89 -17.07 -5.77
CA TYR A 3 1.26 -15.78 -5.49
C TYR A 3 -0.20 -15.95 -5.04
N LYS A 4 -0.79 -17.14 -5.25
CA LYS A 4 -2.10 -17.52 -4.72
C LYS A 4 -2.15 -17.56 -3.19
N LEU A 5 -1.01 -17.57 -2.50
CA LEU A 5 -0.92 -17.32 -1.05
C LEU A 5 -1.28 -15.86 -0.69
N PHE A 6 -1.16 -14.93 -1.63
CA PHE A 6 -1.58 -13.53 -1.51
C PHE A 6 -3.00 -13.26 -2.02
N CYS A 7 -3.61 -14.20 -2.77
CA CYS A 7 -5.00 -14.09 -3.24
C CYS A 7 -6.05 -13.96 -2.12
N CYS A 8 -5.64 -14.05 -0.85
CA CYS A 8 -6.47 -13.72 0.31
C CYS A 8 -6.30 -12.25 0.76
N PHE A 9 -6.84 -11.34 -0.08
CA PHE A 9 -7.39 -10.00 0.22
C PHE A 9 -6.46 -8.81 0.56
N LYS A 10 -6.86 -7.63 0.04
CA LYS A 10 -6.55 -6.22 0.41
C LYS A 10 -6.58 -5.88 1.93
N ASP A 11 -6.68 -6.88 2.80
CA ASP A 11 -6.77 -6.81 4.25
C ASP A 11 -5.52 -7.45 4.92
N HIS A 12 -4.33 -7.21 4.41
CA HIS A 12 -3.07 -7.60 5.06
C HIS A 12 -2.16 -6.39 5.32
N PRO A 13 -1.12 -6.55 6.15
CA PRO A 13 -0.09 -5.53 6.34
C PRO A 13 0.57 -5.16 5.02
N THR A 14 0.85 -3.88 4.82
CA THR A 14 1.53 -3.36 3.62
C THR A 14 2.75 -2.52 3.97
N SER A 15 2.87 -2.07 5.23
CA SER A 15 3.88 -1.08 5.66
C SER A 15 4.84 -1.59 6.73
N LEU A 16 4.57 -2.73 7.36
CA LEU A 16 5.36 -3.25 8.48
C LEU A 16 6.61 -4.00 8.02
N THR A 17 7.71 -3.81 8.75
CA THR A 17 8.91 -4.65 8.66
C THR A 17 8.68 -6.03 9.28
N GLU A 18 9.58 -6.99 9.01
CA GLU A 18 9.50 -8.32 9.64
C GLU A 18 9.54 -8.24 11.16
N GLU A 19 10.39 -7.36 11.71
CA GLU A 19 10.50 -7.15 13.16
C GLU A 19 9.16 -6.66 13.76
N GLU A 20 8.48 -5.75 13.07
CA GLU A 20 7.19 -5.21 13.52
C GLU A 20 6.04 -6.19 13.35
N ILE A 21 6.07 -7.06 12.33
CA ILE A 21 5.12 -8.17 12.24
C ILE A 21 5.33 -9.15 13.39
N LEU A 22 6.59 -9.45 13.73
CA LEU A 22 6.92 -10.34 14.84
C LEU A 22 6.66 -9.72 16.21
N ASN A 23 6.55 -8.40 16.27
CA ASN A 23 6.21 -7.67 17.48
C ASN A 23 5.41 -6.40 17.16
N PRO A 24 4.08 -6.51 16.97
CA PRO A 24 3.23 -5.36 16.61
C PRO A 24 3.21 -4.27 17.69
N PHE A 25 3.60 -4.60 18.92
CA PHE A 25 3.72 -3.61 19.99
C PHE A 25 4.86 -2.61 19.74
N LEU A 26 5.84 -2.90 18.89
CA LEU A 26 6.86 -1.90 18.52
C LEU A 26 6.23 -0.66 17.87
N VAL A 27 5.21 -0.86 17.03
CA VAL A 27 4.46 0.21 16.37
C VAL A 27 3.42 0.83 17.31
N LEU A 28 2.77 0.00 18.14
CA LEU A 28 1.67 0.45 18.98
C LEU A 28 2.12 1.06 20.32
N LYS A 29 3.38 0.88 20.73
CA LYS A 29 3.93 1.38 22.00
C LYS A 29 3.69 2.88 22.24
N PRO A 30 3.83 3.77 21.24
CA PRO A 30 3.52 5.20 21.44
C PRO A 30 2.08 5.42 21.91
N LEU A 31 1.12 4.59 21.50
CA LEU A 31 -0.27 4.72 21.95
C LEU A 31 -0.47 4.41 23.44
N ALA A 32 0.49 3.78 24.14
CA ALA A 32 0.40 3.63 25.59
C ALA A 32 0.69 4.94 26.34
N ASP A 33 1.41 5.87 25.70
CA ASP A 33 1.71 7.19 26.25
C ASP A 33 0.61 8.20 25.88
N ARG A 34 0.26 9.09 26.82
CA ARG A 34 -0.87 10.01 26.65
C ARG A 34 -0.54 11.16 25.68
N GLU A 35 0.71 11.64 25.69
CA GLU A 35 1.14 12.74 24.83
C GLU A 35 1.24 12.26 23.38
N GLU A 36 1.86 11.10 23.16
CA GLU A 36 1.96 10.48 21.83
C GLU A 36 0.59 10.09 21.25
N TYR A 37 -0.30 9.49 22.06
CA TYR A 37 -1.68 9.25 21.65
C TYR A 37 -2.39 10.53 21.21
N SER A 38 -2.22 11.63 21.96
CA SER A 38 -2.83 12.92 21.60
C SER A 38 -2.23 13.47 20.30
N ARG A 39 -0.91 13.33 20.10
CA ARG A 39 -0.23 13.71 18.85
C ARG A 39 -0.80 12.94 17.66
N ILE A 40 -0.96 11.62 17.77
CA ILE A 40 -1.51 10.77 16.70
C ILE A 40 -2.94 11.18 16.35
N LYS A 41 -3.80 11.45 17.35
CA LYS A 41 -5.17 11.94 17.09
C LYS A 41 -5.20 13.31 16.43
N ASN A 42 -4.30 14.20 16.83
CA ASN A 42 -4.15 15.51 16.21
C ASN A 42 -3.63 15.40 14.78
N GLY A 43 -2.75 14.43 14.50
CA GLY A 43 -2.29 14.12 13.14
C GLY A 43 -3.44 13.63 12.24
N LEU A 44 -4.25 12.69 12.73
CA LEU A 44 -5.47 12.26 12.02
C LEU A 44 -6.41 13.44 11.73
N TRP A 45 -6.62 14.30 12.73
CA TRP A 45 -7.42 15.52 12.55
C TRP A 45 -6.81 16.44 11.50
N LEU A 46 -5.50 16.64 11.53
CA LEU A 46 -4.78 17.46 10.55
C LEU A 46 -4.98 16.94 9.13
N LEU A 47 -4.79 15.63 8.88
CA LEU A 47 -5.03 15.02 7.58
C LEU A 47 -6.43 15.30 7.05
N ILE A 48 -7.44 15.08 7.88
CA ILE A 48 -8.83 15.29 7.48
C ILE A 48 -9.10 16.78 7.24
N THR A 49 -8.63 17.68 8.10
CA THR A 49 -8.87 19.13 7.89
C THR A 49 -8.19 19.69 6.65
N ASN A 50 -7.04 19.15 6.24
CA ASN A 50 -6.35 19.55 5.00
C ASN A 50 -7.17 19.18 3.75
N LEU A 51 -8.04 18.17 3.80
CA LEU A 51 -8.95 17.84 2.70
C LEU A 51 -9.92 18.99 2.38
N TYR A 52 -10.31 19.76 3.40
CA TYR A 52 -11.38 20.76 3.31
C TYR A 52 -10.89 22.20 3.28
N LYS A 53 -9.64 22.45 3.71
CA LYS A 53 -9.02 23.75 3.65
C LYS A 53 -8.01 23.77 2.50
N GLN A 54 -8.42 24.36 1.38
CA GLN A 54 -7.53 24.56 0.24
C GLN A 54 -6.20 25.17 0.70
N TYR A 55 -5.10 24.62 0.17
CA TYR A 55 -3.75 25.16 0.35
C TYR A 55 -3.23 25.23 1.78
N GLN A 56 -3.89 24.56 2.74
CA GLN A 56 -3.45 24.59 4.14
C GLN A 56 -2.02 24.07 4.30
N TRP A 57 -1.60 23.09 3.50
CA TRP A 57 -0.23 22.60 3.50
C TRP A 57 0.77 23.70 3.09
N MET A 58 0.48 24.51 2.07
CA MET A 58 1.37 25.61 1.65
C MET A 58 1.58 26.67 2.74
N GLU A 59 0.58 26.88 3.60
CA GLU A 59 0.65 27.90 4.65
C GLU A 59 1.25 27.39 5.97
N GLN A 60 1.10 26.09 6.27
CA GLN A 60 1.27 25.59 7.63
C GLN A 60 2.10 24.30 7.76
N THR A 61 2.32 23.53 6.68
CA THR A 61 2.85 22.16 6.81
C THR A 61 3.52 21.66 5.53
N GLU A 62 4.81 21.29 5.59
CA GLU A 62 5.52 20.65 4.48
C GLU A 62 4.77 19.39 3.99
N PRO A 63 4.66 19.13 2.67
CA PRO A 63 3.95 17.96 2.14
C PRO A 63 4.38 16.64 2.77
N LEU A 64 5.68 16.49 3.05
CA LEU A 64 6.24 15.32 3.71
C LEU A 64 5.62 15.07 5.10
N VAL A 65 5.28 16.11 5.87
CA VAL A 65 4.70 15.95 7.21
C VAL A 65 3.32 15.32 7.14
N LEU A 66 2.46 15.74 6.19
CA LEU A 66 1.15 15.11 5.98
C LEU A 66 1.31 13.66 5.54
N TYR A 67 2.29 13.40 4.67
CA TYR A 67 2.61 12.05 4.25
C TYR A 67 3.11 11.17 5.40
N ASP A 68 3.97 11.69 6.28
CA ASP A 68 4.46 10.96 7.44
C ASP A 68 3.33 10.60 8.41
N ILE A 69 2.39 11.51 8.66
CA ILE A 69 1.18 11.22 9.45
C ILE A 69 0.37 10.09 8.80
N TYR A 70 0.16 10.15 7.48
CA TYR A 70 -0.52 9.07 6.74
C TYR A 70 0.19 7.73 6.93
N THR A 71 1.52 7.69 6.73
CA THR A 71 2.29 6.43 6.87
C THR A 71 2.27 5.89 8.30
N GLU A 72 2.33 6.75 9.31
CA GLU A 72 2.21 6.37 10.72
C GLU A 72 0.84 5.73 11.00
N LEU A 73 -0.24 6.33 10.52
CA LEU A 73 -1.59 5.80 10.70
C LEU A 73 -1.78 4.45 9.99
N VAL A 74 -1.25 4.29 8.76
CA VAL A 74 -1.29 3.00 8.05
C VAL A 74 -0.51 1.92 8.82
N ARG A 75 0.66 2.24 9.38
CA ARG A 75 1.43 1.31 10.21
C ARG A 75 0.67 0.91 11.48
N ILE A 76 -0.01 1.85 12.13
CA ILE A 76 -0.88 1.55 13.29
C ILE A 76 -2.01 0.61 12.89
N LEU A 77 -2.67 0.83 11.75
CA LEU A 77 -3.71 -0.05 11.24
C LEU A 77 -3.19 -1.46 10.94
N ASP A 78 -2.01 -1.57 10.34
CA ASP A 78 -1.36 -2.84 10.06
C ASP A 78 -1.02 -3.59 11.35
N ALA A 79 -0.43 -2.91 12.32
CA ALA A 79 -0.08 -3.51 13.60
C ALA A 79 -1.32 -3.94 14.39
N ALA A 80 -2.41 -3.16 14.32
CA ALA A 80 -3.70 -3.52 14.90
C ALA A 80 -4.30 -4.78 14.24
N TRP A 81 -4.15 -4.91 12.92
CA TRP A 81 -4.56 -6.12 12.21
C TRP A 81 -3.75 -7.34 12.64
N VAL A 82 -2.43 -7.20 12.77
CA VAL A 82 -1.57 -8.30 13.26
C VAL A 82 -1.96 -8.67 14.69
N LEU A 83 -2.18 -7.67 15.54
CA LEU A 83 -2.57 -7.86 16.93
C LEU A 83 -3.88 -8.63 17.07
N GLN A 84 -4.93 -8.31 16.28
CA GLN A 84 -6.17 -9.09 16.36
C GLN A 84 -5.95 -10.55 15.93
N ARG A 85 -5.01 -10.85 15.03
CA ARG A 85 -4.73 -12.24 14.65
C ARG A 85 -4.18 -13.07 15.80
N ILE A 86 -3.48 -12.48 16.75
CA ILE A 86 -2.89 -13.21 17.88
C ILE A 86 -3.66 -13.07 19.19
N ARG A 87 -4.43 -11.99 19.37
CA ARG A 87 -5.19 -11.71 20.61
C ARG A 87 -6.67 -11.44 20.35
N PRO A 88 -7.59 -11.87 21.24
CA PRO A 88 -7.33 -12.66 22.43
C PRO A 88 -7.04 -14.13 22.07
N ASP A 89 -6.58 -14.93 23.02
CA ASP A 89 -6.20 -16.35 22.82
C ASP A 89 -7.23 -17.11 21.96
N TYR A 90 -6.75 -17.97 21.05
CA TYR A 90 -7.54 -18.75 20.10
C TYR A 90 -8.63 -19.59 20.77
N LYS A 91 -8.41 -20.03 22.02
CA LYS A 91 -9.41 -20.71 22.85
C LYS A 91 -10.66 -19.86 23.10
N ILE A 92 -10.51 -18.54 23.08
CA ILE A 92 -11.58 -17.56 23.29
C ILE A 92 -12.16 -17.10 21.95
N LYS A 93 -11.39 -17.13 20.85
CA LYS A 93 -11.87 -16.87 19.49
C LYS A 93 -12.99 -17.82 19.05
N GLY A 94 -12.97 -19.07 19.50
CA GLY A 94 -14.06 -20.03 19.23
C GLY A 94 -15.44 -19.62 19.77
N ILE A 95 -15.51 -18.64 20.69
CA ILE A 95 -16.76 -18.04 21.20
C ILE A 95 -17.25 -16.92 20.28
N ILE A 96 -16.36 -16.37 19.46
CA ILE A 96 -16.59 -15.27 18.53
C ILE A 96 -16.88 -15.88 17.15
N ASN A 97 -18.10 -16.40 16.95
CA ASN A 97 -18.64 -16.99 15.70
C ASN A 97 -17.79 -16.82 14.41
N GLU A 98 -17.34 -17.94 13.82
CA GLU A 98 -16.69 -18.01 12.50
C GLU A 98 -17.58 -18.70 11.45
N PRO A 99 -17.54 -18.20 10.20
CA PRO A 99 -17.44 -19.11 9.08
C PRO A 99 -16.24 -18.77 8.17
N VAL A 100 -15.56 -19.83 7.73
CA VAL A 100 -14.66 -19.97 6.56
C VAL A 100 -13.16 -20.13 6.84
N PHE A 101 -12.52 -19.48 7.83
CA PHE A 101 -11.06 -19.66 8.02
C PHE A 101 -10.67 -20.78 9.01
N ASP A 102 -11.56 -21.14 9.95
CA ASP A 102 -11.34 -22.19 10.96
C ASP A 102 -11.10 -23.61 10.41
N ARG A 103 -11.53 -23.91 9.17
CA ARG A 103 -11.38 -25.27 8.62
C ARG A 103 -9.93 -25.63 8.35
N LEU A 104 -9.03 -24.66 8.14
CA LEU A 104 -7.61 -24.91 7.91
C LEU A 104 -6.79 -25.00 9.22
N CYS A 105 -7.31 -24.51 10.35
CA CYS A 105 -6.61 -24.53 11.64
C CYS A 105 -7.15 -25.56 12.64
N LYS A 106 -8.37 -26.08 12.44
CA LYS A 106 -9.00 -27.08 13.33
C LYS A 106 -8.26 -28.42 13.39
N ASP A 107 -7.54 -28.80 12.34
CA ASP A 107 -6.83 -30.09 12.30
C ASP A 107 -5.51 -30.09 13.09
N ALA A 108 -5.00 -28.94 13.52
CA ALA A 108 -3.71 -28.85 14.20
C ALA A 108 -3.79 -28.87 15.75
N PHE A 109 -4.97 -28.67 16.36
CA PHE A 109 -5.06 -28.42 17.80
C PHE A 109 -6.30 -29.04 18.45
N GLN A 110 -6.32 -30.38 18.56
CA GLN A 110 -7.09 -31.06 19.59
C GLN A 110 -6.16 -31.46 20.75
N LYS A 111 -6.17 -30.68 21.83
CA LYS A 111 -6.06 -31.13 23.24
C LYS A 111 -5.93 -29.95 24.20
N GLY A 112 -6.79 -29.93 25.23
CA GLY A 112 -6.65 -29.09 26.42
C GLY A 112 -7.98 -28.60 26.97
N ASN A 113 -8.60 -29.38 27.85
CA ASN A 113 -9.78 -29.00 28.64
C ASN A 113 -9.39 -28.05 29.78
N GLU A 114 -8.94 -26.84 29.46
CA GLU A 114 -8.80 -25.76 30.42
C GLU A 114 -9.78 -24.65 30.04
N LYS A 115 -10.65 -24.26 30.98
CA LYS A 115 -11.49 -23.07 30.81
C LYS A 115 -10.55 -21.87 30.67
N PRO A 116 -10.55 -21.15 29.53
CA PRO A 116 -9.65 -20.02 29.37
C PRO A 116 -10.03 -18.94 30.39
N SER A 117 -9.04 -18.46 31.14
CA SER A 117 -9.19 -17.23 31.93
C SER A 117 -9.44 -16.08 30.97
N VAL A 118 -10.61 -15.44 31.06
CA VAL A 118 -10.95 -14.30 30.21
C VAL A 118 -10.06 -13.12 30.61
N PRO A 119 -9.22 -12.57 29.71
CA PRO A 119 -8.41 -11.39 30.01
C PRO A 119 -9.30 -10.20 30.42
N ALA A 120 -8.81 -9.34 31.31
CA ALA A 120 -9.52 -8.10 31.68
C ALA A 120 -9.86 -7.23 30.45
N ASN A 121 -9.02 -7.29 29.41
CA ASN A 121 -9.17 -6.55 28.15
C ASN A 121 -9.93 -7.30 27.05
N PHE A 122 -10.58 -8.41 27.37
CA PHE A 122 -11.27 -9.24 26.38
C PHE A 122 -12.31 -8.45 25.58
N GLY A 123 -13.05 -7.53 26.22
CA GLY A 123 -14.04 -6.69 25.52
C GLY A 123 -13.42 -5.77 24.47
N ASN A 124 -12.23 -5.21 24.75
CA ASN A 124 -11.52 -4.35 23.81
C ASN A 124 -11.00 -5.16 22.61
N TYR A 125 -10.41 -6.32 22.88
CA TYR A 125 -10.00 -7.23 21.83
C TYR A 125 -11.18 -7.74 21.00
N GLN A 126 -12.31 -8.08 21.62
CA GLN A 126 -13.53 -8.48 20.90
C GLN A 126 -14.03 -7.35 19.99
N THR A 127 -13.98 -6.11 20.45
CA THR A 127 -14.33 -4.94 19.63
C THR A 127 -13.39 -4.80 18.45
N LEU A 128 -12.08 -4.98 18.65
CA LEU A 128 -11.07 -4.94 17.59
C LEU A 128 -11.33 -6.02 16.52
N HIS A 129 -11.66 -7.24 16.96
CA HIS A 129 -12.05 -8.34 16.07
C HIS A 129 -13.28 -8.02 15.22
N ASN A 130 -14.31 -7.43 15.84
CA ASN A 130 -15.53 -7.06 15.14
C ASN A 130 -15.27 -5.95 14.11
N LEU A 131 -14.46 -4.96 14.45
CA LEU A 131 -14.07 -3.88 13.53
C LEU A 131 -13.39 -4.44 12.27
N PHE A 132 -12.43 -5.36 12.40
CA PHE A 132 -11.73 -5.92 11.25
C PHE A 132 -12.52 -6.96 10.45
N ARG A 133 -13.67 -7.43 10.95
CA ARG A 133 -14.55 -8.37 10.24
C ARG A 133 -15.24 -7.73 9.04
N ASP A 134 -15.60 -6.45 9.15
CA ASP A 134 -16.40 -5.75 8.14
C ASP A 134 -15.55 -5.15 7.01
N LYS A 135 -14.42 -5.81 6.68
CA LYS A 135 -13.41 -5.33 5.73
C LYS A 135 -12.97 -3.88 6.01
N MET A 136 -12.82 -3.52 7.28
CA MET A 136 -12.50 -2.15 7.68
C MET A 136 -11.07 -1.75 7.29
N LEU A 137 -10.11 -2.69 7.27
CA LEU A 137 -8.70 -2.37 7.05
C LEU A 137 -8.45 -1.74 5.68
N TRP A 138 -8.84 -2.40 4.59
CA TRP A 138 -8.61 -1.87 3.24
C TRP A 138 -9.29 -0.51 3.06
N LYS A 139 -10.53 -0.37 3.55
CA LYS A 139 -11.32 0.86 3.40
C LYS A 139 -10.68 2.00 4.18
N SER A 140 -10.22 1.75 5.41
CA SER A 140 -9.52 2.74 6.22
C SER A 140 -8.20 3.16 5.57
N LYS A 141 -7.40 2.23 5.04
CA LYS A 141 -6.16 2.56 4.32
C LYS A 141 -6.43 3.40 3.07
N LEU A 142 -7.43 3.00 2.27
CA LEU A 142 -7.82 3.73 1.06
C LEU A 142 -8.29 5.14 1.41
N ASN A 143 -9.12 5.29 2.44
CA ASN A 143 -9.58 6.59 2.91
C ASN A 143 -8.41 7.47 3.37
N LEU A 144 -7.50 6.94 4.19
CA LEU A 144 -6.31 7.68 4.65
C LEU A 144 -5.43 8.13 3.49
N TYR A 145 -5.18 7.25 2.52
CA TYR A 145 -4.42 7.58 1.32
C TYR A 145 -5.12 8.66 0.49
N THR A 146 -6.44 8.52 0.31
CA THR A 146 -7.29 9.47 -0.41
C THR A 146 -7.28 10.85 0.26
N TRP A 147 -7.40 10.91 1.59
CA TRP A 147 -7.32 12.16 2.34
C TRP A 147 -5.94 12.80 2.25
N CYS A 148 -4.87 12.00 2.33
CA CYS A 148 -3.51 12.52 2.18
C CYS A 148 -3.29 13.09 0.78
N ARG A 149 -3.65 12.35 -0.27
CA ARG A 149 -3.51 12.79 -1.66
C ARG A 149 -4.32 14.06 -1.93
N TYR A 150 -5.62 14.05 -1.67
CA TYR A 150 -6.46 15.22 -1.96
C TYR A 150 -6.15 16.40 -1.04
N GLY A 151 -5.73 16.17 0.20
CA GLY A 151 -5.26 17.22 1.09
C GLY A 151 -3.95 17.88 0.62
N LEU A 152 -3.20 17.21 -0.27
CA LEU A 152 -2.02 17.75 -0.94
C LEU A 152 -2.32 18.34 -2.33
N THR A 153 -3.51 18.14 -2.87
CA THR A 153 -3.91 18.65 -4.19
C THR A 153 -4.49 20.07 -4.07
N PRO A 154 -4.11 21.02 -4.95
CA PRO A 154 -4.55 22.41 -4.93
C PRO A 154 -6.02 22.58 -5.35
N LEU A 155 -6.54 21.65 -6.16
CA LEU A 155 -7.91 21.63 -6.62
C LEU A 155 -8.85 21.18 -5.50
N ALA A 156 -9.77 22.05 -5.11
CA ALA A 156 -10.84 21.72 -4.18
C ALA A 156 -11.69 20.57 -4.73
N ILE A 157 -12.22 19.73 -3.83
CA ILE A 157 -13.54 19.12 -4.04
C ILE A 157 -14.48 20.24 -4.52
N PRO A 158 -15.22 20.07 -5.62
CA PRO A 158 -15.87 21.18 -6.31
C PRO A 158 -16.79 22.00 -5.39
N GLY A 159 -16.43 23.27 -5.18
CA GLY A 159 -17.34 24.37 -4.90
C GLY A 159 -17.39 24.87 -3.45
N PRO A 160 -17.12 26.17 -3.18
CA PRO A 160 -17.51 26.85 -1.94
C PRO A 160 -19.04 26.97 -1.74
N ASP A 161 -19.84 26.49 -2.70
CA ASP A 161 -21.32 26.43 -2.65
C ASP A 161 -21.86 25.07 -2.16
N GLN A 162 -21.00 24.07 -1.96
CA GLN A 162 -21.38 22.91 -1.16
C GLN A 162 -20.94 23.21 0.27
N GLU A 163 -21.89 23.61 1.12
CA GLU A 163 -21.72 23.53 2.56
C GLU A 163 -21.11 22.16 2.83
N ILE A 164 -19.85 22.14 3.27
CA ILE A 164 -19.24 20.93 3.78
C ILE A 164 -20.16 20.50 4.90
N GLU A 165 -20.99 19.49 4.64
CA GLU A 165 -21.84 18.91 5.68
C GLU A 165 -20.87 18.48 6.77
N THR A 166 -20.83 19.25 7.85
CA THR A 166 -19.99 18.97 9.03
C THR A 166 -20.21 17.55 9.54
N ASP A 167 -21.39 17.00 9.25
CA ASP A 167 -21.78 15.62 9.53
C ASP A 167 -20.92 14.58 8.78
N ASN A 168 -20.50 14.86 7.54
CA ASN A 168 -19.61 13.98 6.78
C ASN A 168 -18.18 14.01 7.33
N LEU A 169 -17.66 15.20 7.67
CA LEU A 169 -16.36 15.38 8.33
C LEU A 169 -16.29 14.61 9.67
N ILE A 170 -17.32 14.75 10.50
CA ILE A 170 -17.41 14.10 11.80
C ILE A 170 -17.53 12.58 11.62
N SER A 171 -18.32 12.11 10.66
CA SER A 171 -18.45 10.69 10.34
C SER A 171 -17.11 10.08 9.90
N ASP A 172 -16.40 10.76 9.01
CA ASP A 172 -15.12 10.33 8.45
C ASP A 172 -14.01 10.28 9.51
N TYR A 173 -13.98 11.23 10.45
CA TYR A 173 -13.04 11.21 11.58
C TYR A 173 -13.37 10.12 12.62
N ARG A 174 -14.66 9.93 12.92
CA ARG A 174 -15.09 9.12 14.08
C ARG A 174 -14.63 7.68 14.02
N VAL A 175 -14.66 7.07 12.85
CA VAL A 175 -14.31 5.65 12.66
C VAL A 175 -12.81 5.38 12.95
N PRO A 176 -11.85 6.03 12.27
CA PRO A 176 -10.42 5.86 12.59
C PRO A 176 -10.06 6.36 13.99
N ALA A 177 -10.68 7.46 14.47
CA ALA A 177 -10.44 7.94 15.83
C ALA A 177 -10.89 6.93 16.90
N SER A 178 -12.04 6.27 16.73
CA SER A 178 -12.52 5.24 17.66
C SER A 178 -11.61 4.03 17.70
N LEU A 179 -10.99 3.67 16.56
CA LEU A 179 -9.98 2.61 16.52
C LEU A 179 -8.70 3.01 17.26
N ILE A 180 -8.23 4.25 17.10
CA ILE A 180 -7.08 4.76 17.86
C ILE A 180 -7.40 4.76 19.37
N ASP A 181 -8.60 5.18 19.77
CA ASP A 181 -9.05 5.17 21.17
C ASP A 181 -9.08 3.74 21.74
N LEU A 182 -9.56 2.78 20.95
CA LEU A 182 -9.55 1.36 21.31
C LEU A 182 -8.13 0.81 21.48
N LEU A 183 -7.23 1.13 20.56
CA LEU A 183 -5.85 0.70 20.61
C LEU A 183 -5.10 1.36 21.77
N HIS A 184 -5.38 2.62 22.09
CA HIS A 184 -4.86 3.28 23.29
C HIS A 184 -5.26 2.52 24.56
N ALA A 185 -6.54 2.14 24.68
CA ALA A 185 -7.01 1.35 25.82
C ALA A 185 -6.30 -0.02 25.90
N ILE A 186 -6.18 -0.73 24.78
CA ILE A 186 -5.45 -2.00 24.71
C ILE A 186 -3.99 -1.82 25.14
N CYS A 187 -3.27 -0.84 24.57
CA CYS A 187 -1.84 -0.66 24.83
C CYS A 187 -1.55 -0.19 26.26
N ARG A 188 -2.44 0.60 26.86
CA ARG A 188 -2.33 1.02 28.25
C ARG A 188 -2.48 -0.17 29.19
N ASP A 189 -3.47 -1.02 28.92
CA ASP A 189 -3.81 -2.12 29.82
C ASP A 189 -2.88 -3.34 29.60
N ASP A 190 -2.27 -3.50 28.42
CA ASP A 190 -1.31 -4.56 28.08
C ASP A 190 0.17 -4.07 28.07
N ARG A 191 0.47 -2.92 28.67
CA ARG A 191 1.80 -2.28 28.62
C ARG A 191 2.96 -3.19 29.07
N GLU A 192 2.69 -4.12 29.99
CA GLU A 192 3.67 -5.07 30.53
C GLU A 192 3.53 -6.49 29.96
N SER A 193 2.61 -6.69 29.02
CA SER A 193 2.32 -8.00 28.45
C SER A 193 3.40 -8.41 27.44
N SER A 194 4.02 -9.56 27.65
CA SER A 194 4.92 -10.18 26.68
C SER A 194 4.16 -11.10 25.72
N LEU A 195 4.70 -11.28 24.51
CA LEU A 195 4.23 -12.30 23.57
C LEU A 195 4.54 -13.70 24.12
N THR A 196 3.54 -14.58 24.09
CA THR A 196 3.68 -16.00 24.41
C THR A 196 4.32 -16.75 23.24
N SER A 197 4.89 -17.93 23.50
CA SER A 197 5.46 -18.78 22.44
C SER A 197 4.43 -19.22 21.39
N ALA A 198 3.16 -19.34 21.78
CA ALA A 198 2.07 -19.67 20.85
C ALA A 198 1.76 -18.50 19.91
N GLU A 199 1.69 -17.28 20.45
CA GLU A 199 1.52 -16.07 19.64
C GLU A 199 2.70 -15.89 18.69
N GLN A 200 3.94 -16.09 19.15
CA GLN A 200 5.13 -15.98 18.31
C GLN A 200 5.07 -16.95 17.10
N LYS A 201 4.72 -18.22 17.35
CA LYS A 201 4.56 -19.22 16.29
C LYS A 201 3.45 -18.85 15.30
N GLN A 202 2.43 -18.13 15.74
CA GLN A 202 1.38 -17.63 14.87
C GLN A 202 1.86 -16.42 14.04
N LEU A 203 2.63 -15.51 14.64
CA LEU A 203 3.22 -14.36 13.95
C LEU A 203 4.19 -14.76 12.84
N ASP A 204 4.93 -15.86 13.01
CA ASP A 204 5.80 -16.42 11.97
C ASP A 204 5.05 -16.68 10.65
N ARG A 205 3.75 -16.97 10.71
CA ARG A 205 2.90 -17.18 9.53
C ARG A 205 2.57 -15.90 8.76
N TYR A 206 2.89 -14.73 9.28
CA TYR A 206 2.57 -13.45 8.64
C TYR A 206 3.82 -12.71 8.14
N LYS A 207 5.03 -13.23 8.39
CA LYS A 207 6.30 -12.59 7.99
C LYS A 207 6.39 -12.28 6.51
N PHE A 208 5.78 -13.12 5.67
CA PHE A 208 5.79 -12.94 4.22
C PHE A 208 4.99 -11.71 3.75
N TYR A 209 4.24 -11.04 4.64
CA TYR A 209 3.61 -9.74 4.38
C TYR A 209 4.51 -8.55 4.77
N ALA A 210 5.73 -8.79 5.27
CA ALA A 210 6.63 -7.69 5.60
C ALA A 210 7.07 -6.94 4.34
N SER A 211 7.31 -5.64 4.47
CA SER A 211 7.72 -4.74 3.39
C SER A 211 9.04 -5.12 2.71
N GLY A 212 9.83 -6.01 3.32
CA GLY A 212 11.07 -6.56 2.77
C GLY A 212 10.91 -7.83 1.91
N TYR A 213 9.68 -8.24 1.60
CA TYR A 213 9.38 -9.42 0.77
C TYR A 213 8.56 -9.02 -0.47
N ASP A 214 8.72 -9.80 -1.55
CA ASP A 214 7.92 -9.63 -2.76
C ASP A 214 6.48 -10.09 -2.52
N HIS A 215 5.58 -9.12 -2.50
CA HIS A 215 4.13 -9.32 -2.48
C HIS A 215 3.40 -8.11 -3.07
N THR A 216 2.14 -8.31 -3.41
CA THR A 216 1.23 -7.26 -3.88
C THR A 216 0.69 -6.47 -2.69
N THR A 217 0.53 -5.16 -2.86
CA THR A 217 0.03 -4.23 -1.83
C THR A 217 -1.08 -3.32 -2.34
N THR A 218 -1.23 -3.21 -3.66
CA THR A 218 -2.21 -2.35 -4.33
C THR A 218 -3.33 -3.16 -4.98
N LEU A 219 -2.99 -4.35 -5.49
CA LEU A 219 -3.93 -5.19 -6.24
C LEU A 219 -4.99 -5.87 -5.37
N SER A 220 -6.19 -5.97 -5.92
CA SER A 220 -7.33 -6.70 -5.39
C SER A 220 -7.19 -8.18 -5.67
N ARG A 221 -8.00 -8.99 -4.97
CA ARG A 221 -8.07 -10.41 -5.30
C ARG A 221 -8.46 -10.62 -6.77
N ASP A 222 -9.48 -9.92 -7.23
CA ASP A 222 -9.99 -10.06 -8.60
C ASP A 222 -8.94 -9.56 -9.62
N GLU A 223 -8.22 -8.50 -9.27
CA GLU A 223 -7.10 -7.94 -10.07
C GLU A 223 -5.89 -8.89 -10.11
N MET A 224 -5.65 -9.66 -9.04
CA MET A 224 -4.61 -10.69 -9.02
C MET A 224 -4.99 -11.95 -9.80
N GLU A 225 -6.29 -12.28 -9.86
CA GLU A 225 -6.80 -13.43 -10.61
C GLU A 225 -6.83 -13.18 -12.13
N ASP A 226 -6.93 -11.92 -12.55
CA ASP A 226 -6.86 -11.50 -13.97
C ASP A 226 -5.98 -10.24 -14.14
N PRO A 227 -4.64 -10.37 -14.17
CA PRO A 227 -3.75 -9.24 -14.36
C PRO A 227 -3.91 -8.56 -15.73
N GLY A 228 -4.48 -9.23 -16.74
CA GLY A 228 -4.77 -8.63 -18.04
C GLY A 228 -5.81 -7.52 -17.94
N SER A 229 -6.89 -7.76 -17.18
CA SER A 229 -7.91 -6.73 -16.88
C SER A 229 -7.32 -5.50 -16.17
N VAL A 230 -6.24 -5.69 -15.42
CA VAL A 230 -5.56 -4.62 -14.70
C VAL A 230 -4.84 -3.68 -15.65
N PHE A 231 -4.08 -4.22 -16.61
CA PHE A 231 -3.45 -3.39 -17.65
C PHE A 231 -4.51 -2.66 -18.49
N GLN A 232 -5.63 -3.32 -18.82
CA GLN A 232 -6.74 -2.66 -19.50
C GLN A 232 -7.29 -1.48 -18.70
N THR A 233 -7.66 -1.70 -17.43
CA THR A 233 -8.20 -0.63 -16.57
C THR A 233 -7.22 0.53 -16.42
N PHE A 234 -5.92 0.23 -16.31
CA PHE A 234 -4.87 1.22 -16.23
C PHE A 234 -4.81 2.08 -17.49
N PHE A 235 -4.69 1.48 -18.69
CA PHE A 235 -4.54 2.23 -19.95
C PHE A 235 -5.86 2.82 -20.49
N GLU A 236 -7.01 2.42 -19.95
CA GLU A 236 -8.27 3.14 -20.15
C GLU A 236 -8.34 4.45 -19.32
N SER A 237 -7.61 4.50 -18.21
CA SER A 237 -7.64 5.62 -17.26
C SER A 237 -6.42 6.54 -17.34
N VAL A 238 -5.32 6.06 -17.91
CA VAL A 238 -4.02 6.73 -17.99
C VAL A 238 -3.57 6.75 -19.44
N ASP A 239 -3.21 7.94 -19.93
CA ASP A 239 -2.61 8.10 -21.25
C ASP A 239 -1.18 7.54 -21.24
N TYR A 240 -0.94 6.51 -22.06
CA TYR A 240 0.36 5.85 -22.15
C TYR A 240 1.46 6.75 -22.74
N GLU A 241 1.12 7.79 -23.50
CA GLU A 241 2.10 8.74 -24.06
C GLU A 241 2.53 9.79 -23.03
N ASP A 242 1.63 10.14 -22.11
CA ASP A 242 1.90 11.15 -21.08
C ASP A 242 2.50 10.55 -19.80
N PHE A 243 2.17 9.32 -19.43
CA PHE A 243 2.67 8.72 -18.20
C PHE A 243 4.21 8.59 -18.13
N PRO A 244 4.93 8.17 -19.20
CA PRO A 244 6.39 8.22 -19.24
C PRO A 244 6.96 9.63 -19.05
N ARG A 245 6.29 10.66 -19.59
CA ARG A 245 6.69 12.06 -19.39
C ARG A 245 6.51 12.49 -17.93
N SER A 246 5.42 12.04 -17.29
CA SER A 246 5.20 12.28 -15.86
C SER A 246 6.28 11.63 -14.99
N LEU A 247 6.78 10.45 -15.36
CA LEU A 247 7.93 9.82 -14.69
C LEU A 247 9.21 10.63 -14.88
N ASP A 248 9.49 11.13 -16.10
CA ASP A 248 10.64 12.00 -16.36
C ASP A 248 10.53 13.32 -15.57
N LEU A 249 9.33 13.91 -15.51
CA LEU A 249 9.07 15.11 -14.71
C LEU A 249 9.31 14.84 -13.22
N TRP A 250 8.78 13.76 -12.68
CA TRP A 250 8.99 13.37 -11.29
C TRP A 250 10.48 13.13 -10.98
N ASN A 251 11.19 12.43 -11.87
CA ASN A 251 12.63 12.19 -11.74
C ASN A 251 13.45 13.50 -11.79
N ASN A 252 13.15 14.38 -12.75
CA ASN A 252 13.81 15.68 -12.87
C ASN A 252 13.52 16.57 -11.67
N ASN A 253 12.30 16.52 -11.16
CA ASN A 253 11.86 17.29 -9.99
C ASN A 253 12.75 16.99 -8.79
N LEU A 254 13.09 15.72 -8.54
CA LEU A 254 14.02 15.36 -7.48
C LEU A 254 15.31 16.21 -7.57
N ILE A 255 15.91 16.33 -8.76
CA ILE A 255 17.23 16.97 -8.98
C ILE A 255 17.25 18.47 -8.64
N PHE A 256 16.14 19.19 -8.84
CA PHE A 256 16.15 20.65 -8.83
C PHE A 256 15.63 21.30 -7.53
N GLY A 257 14.99 20.56 -6.62
CA GLY A 257 14.48 21.09 -5.34
C GLY A 257 13.37 22.16 -5.48
N ASN A 258 12.70 22.50 -4.36
CA ASN A 258 11.66 23.55 -4.25
C ASN A 258 10.57 23.51 -5.34
N ILE A 259 10.22 22.30 -5.78
CA ILE A 259 9.36 22.08 -6.95
C ILE A 259 7.94 22.57 -6.69
N TRP A 260 7.45 22.39 -5.46
CA TRP A 260 6.04 22.65 -5.16
C TRP A 260 5.69 24.13 -5.12
N GLU A 261 6.67 25.03 -4.96
CA GLU A 261 6.46 26.47 -5.16
C GLU A 261 6.09 26.81 -6.62
N LYS A 262 6.47 25.96 -7.57
CA LYS A 262 6.25 26.16 -9.01
C LYS A 262 5.12 25.30 -9.58
N TYR A 263 4.96 24.06 -9.09
CA TYR A 263 4.03 23.08 -9.66
C TYR A 263 2.77 22.85 -8.80
N ASN A 264 2.71 23.37 -7.56
CA ASN A 264 1.53 23.46 -6.68
C ASN A 264 0.71 22.17 -6.40
N ASP A 265 1.12 20.97 -6.84
CA ASP A 265 0.38 19.72 -6.59
C ASP A 265 1.25 18.53 -6.15
N PRO A 266 1.69 18.48 -4.87
CA PRO A 266 2.33 17.31 -4.31
C PRO A 266 1.48 16.02 -4.36
N GLY A 267 0.15 16.14 -4.48
CA GLY A 267 -0.77 15.01 -4.62
C GLY A 267 -0.54 14.19 -5.88
N ASP A 268 -0.04 14.80 -6.96
CA ASP A 268 0.32 14.10 -8.19
C ASP A 268 1.49 13.13 -8.00
N ALA A 269 2.48 13.46 -7.15
CA ALA A 269 3.58 12.53 -6.85
C ALA A 269 3.07 11.25 -6.16
N LEU A 270 2.07 11.37 -5.27
CA LEU A 270 1.41 10.21 -4.65
C LEU A 270 0.69 9.39 -5.72
N LEU A 271 -0.07 10.03 -6.61
CA LEU A 271 -0.78 9.37 -7.69
C LEU A 271 0.17 8.60 -8.62
N ILE A 272 1.25 9.26 -9.08
CA ILE A 272 2.24 8.65 -9.96
C ILE A 272 2.86 7.43 -9.27
N LYS A 273 3.28 7.54 -8.00
CA LYS A 273 3.79 6.40 -7.23
C LYS A 273 2.80 5.24 -7.23
N GLN A 274 1.54 5.49 -6.88
CA GLN A 274 0.52 4.43 -6.80
C GLN A 274 0.27 3.76 -8.15
N LEU A 275 0.17 4.55 -9.22
CA LEU A 275 0.00 4.04 -10.58
C LEU A 275 1.20 3.20 -11.03
N THR A 276 2.43 3.62 -10.69
CA THR A 276 3.64 2.85 -10.96
C THR A 276 3.67 1.54 -10.17
N GLU A 277 3.33 1.56 -8.88
CA GLU A 277 3.24 0.33 -8.06
C GLU A 277 2.19 -0.64 -8.59
N TYR A 278 1.04 -0.12 -9.03
CA TYR A 278 -0.04 -0.91 -9.63
C TYR A 278 0.45 -1.66 -10.87
N LEU A 279 1.10 -0.93 -11.80
CA LEU A 279 1.68 -1.51 -13.01
C LEU A 279 2.78 -2.55 -12.72
N MET A 280 3.66 -2.25 -11.76
CA MET A 280 4.73 -3.17 -11.35
C MET A 280 4.17 -4.46 -10.75
N GLU A 281 3.18 -4.36 -9.85
CA GLU A 281 2.55 -5.53 -9.25
C GLU A 281 1.85 -6.40 -10.32
N SER A 282 1.16 -5.79 -11.29
CA SER A 282 0.55 -6.53 -12.40
C SER A 282 1.58 -7.27 -13.25
N ALA A 283 2.67 -6.59 -13.62
CA ALA A 283 3.75 -7.21 -14.39
C ALA A 283 4.43 -8.35 -13.62
N TRP A 284 4.58 -8.20 -12.30
CA TRP A 284 5.15 -9.24 -11.44
C TRP A 284 4.25 -10.48 -11.40
N ILE A 285 2.93 -10.32 -11.26
CA ILE A 285 1.98 -11.45 -11.31
C ILE A 285 2.04 -12.15 -12.66
N VAL A 286 2.05 -11.40 -13.78
CA VAL A 286 2.16 -12.00 -15.11
C VAL A 286 3.39 -12.91 -15.19
N LEU A 287 4.54 -12.49 -14.67
CA LEU A 287 5.74 -13.33 -14.67
C LEU A 287 5.66 -14.57 -13.77
N GLU A 288 5.01 -14.44 -12.61
CA GLU A 288 4.83 -15.56 -11.68
C GLU A 288 3.77 -16.55 -12.15
N ASP A 289 2.78 -16.12 -12.94
CA ASP A 289 1.72 -16.97 -13.50
C ASP A 289 2.10 -17.64 -14.82
N LEU A 290 3.05 -17.07 -15.58
CA LEU A 290 3.60 -17.70 -16.77
C LEU A 290 4.42 -18.96 -16.40
N ASP A 291 3.87 -20.14 -16.69
CA ASP A 291 4.62 -21.39 -16.69
C ASP A 291 5.87 -21.23 -17.56
N TYR A 292 7.00 -21.77 -17.11
CA TYR A 292 8.31 -21.54 -17.75
C TYR A 292 8.35 -21.93 -19.24
N GLU A 293 7.44 -22.81 -19.67
CA GLU A 293 7.25 -23.23 -21.07
C GLU A 293 6.31 -22.31 -21.88
N GLU A 294 5.43 -21.51 -21.24
CA GLU A 294 4.55 -20.50 -21.86
C GLU A 294 5.15 -19.09 -21.88
N ARG A 295 6.29 -18.88 -21.20
CA ARG A 295 7.15 -17.68 -21.34
C ARG A 295 7.67 -17.47 -22.77
N GLY A 296 7.39 -18.41 -23.68
CA GLY A 296 7.33 -18.16 -25.11
C GLY A 296 5.95 -18.61 -25.61
N PRO A 297 5.16 -17.67 -26.12
CA PRO A 297 5.32 -17.46 -27.53
C PRO A 297 5.80 -16.03 -27.76
N ALA A 298 6.87 -15.89 -28.55
CA ALA A 298 6.95 -14.73 -29.41
C ALA A 298 5.57 -14.52 -30.03
N LEU A 299 5.04 -13.28 -29.96
CA LEU A 299 3.77 -12.86 -30.59
C LEU A 299 3.51 -13.78 -31.79
N LYS A 300 2.59 -14.75 -31.66
CA LYS A 300 2.53 -15.90 -32.58
C LYS A 300 2.64 -15.37 -34.01
N PRO A 301 3.67 -15.76 -34.79
CA PRO A 301 3.86 -15.25 -36.14
C PRO A 301 2.65 -15.71 -36.96
N GLY A 302 1.68 -14.81 -37.15
CA GLY A 302 0.38 -15.12 -37.73
C GLY A 302 -0.77 -14.24 -37.26
N TYR A 303 -0.66 -13.57 -36.10
CA TYR A 303 -1.64 -12.56 -35.69
C TYR A 303 -1.34 -11.22 -36.39
N ASN A 304 -1.89 -11.06 -37.59
CA ASN A 304 -2.01 -9.78 -38.28
C ASN A 304 -3.03 -8.91 -37.55
N PHE A 305 -2.56 -8.13 -36.59
CA PHE A 305 -3.24 -6.91 -36.16
C PHE A 305 -2.28 -5.74 -36.36
N ASP A 306 -2.85 -4.55 -36.61
CA ASP A 306 -2.14 -3.29 -36.80
C ASP A 306 -1.29 -2.98 -35.56
N LYS A 307 -0.07 -3.53 -35.50
CA LYS A 307 0.87 -3.24 -34.42
C LYS A 307 1.16 -1.75 -34.42
N PRO A 308 0.99 -1.05 -33.28
CA PRO A 308 1.38 0.34 -33.20
C PRO A 308 2.86 0.45 -33.56
N SER A 309 3.20 1.41 -34.42
CA SER A 309 4.56 1.59 -34.94
C SER A 309 5.59 1.56 -33.80
N LYS A 310 6.73 0.88 -34.00
CA LYS A 310 7.85 0.84 -33.03
C LYS A 310 8.29 2.25 -32.60
N GLU A 311 8.10 3.25 -33.46
CA GLU A 311 8.39 4.66 -33.19
C GLU A 311 7.60 5.22 -32.00
N LYS A 312 6.45 4.62 -31.66
CA LYS A 312 5.64 4.96 -30.48
C LYS A 312 6.18 4.41 -29.16
N PHE A 313 7.21 3.56 -29.22
CA PHE A 313 7.81 2.90 -28.06
C PHE A 313 9.31 3.17 -28.03
N PRO A 314 9.75 4.43 -27.92
CA PRO A 314 11.15 4.80 -28.03
C PRO A 314 12.07 4.13 -27.00
N ASP A 315 11.57 3.74 -25.82
CA ASP A 315 12.40 3.16 -24.77
C ASP A 315 12.65 1.65 -24.96
N LEU A 316 11.78 0.93 -25.68
CA LEU A 316 11.99 -0.49 -25.98
C LEU A 316 13.08 -0.72 -27.05
N THR A 317 13.87 -1.79 -26.89
CA THR A 317 14.66 -2.34 -28.00
C THR A 317 13.78 -3.08 -29.02
N ASP A 318 14.30 -3.40 -30.21
CA ASP A 318 13.56 -4.19 -31.21
C ASP A 318 13.15 -5.57 -30.70
N GLU A 319 13.98 -6.18 -29.86
CA GLU A 319 13.69 -7.46 -29.21
C GLU A 319 12.58 -7.31 -28.18
N GLU A 320 12.69 -6.30 -27.30
CA GLU A 320 11.71 -6.02 -26.25
C GLU A 320 10.34 -5.64 -26.83
N TYR A 321 10.31 -4.88 -27.92
CA TYR A 321 9.06 -4.56 -28.62
C TYR A 321 8.39 -5.81 -29.24
N ARG A 322 9.18 -6.79 -29.68
CA ARG A 322 8.64 -8.07 -30.18
C ARG A 322 8.21 -8.99 -29.04
N LEU A 323 8.87 -8.88 -27.88
CA LEU A 323 8.72 -9.76 -26.73
C LEU A 323 8.59 -8.95 -25.43
N PRO A 324 7.45 -8.27 -25.19
CA PRO A 324 7.30 -7.34 -24.06
C PRO A 324 7.51 -8.00 -22.69
N TYR A 325 7.22 -9.30 -22.57
CA TYR A 325 7.48 -10.07 -21.34
C TYR A 325 8.96 -10.11 -20.95
N THR A 326 9.89 -10.01 -21.92
CA THR A 326 11.34 -9.95 -21.63
C THR A 326 11.69 -8.67 -20.87
N VAL A 327 10.91 -7.60 -21.01
CA VAL A 327 11.07 -6.37 -20.24
C VAL A 327 10.71 -6.62 -18.80
N PHE A 328 9.56 -7.27 -18.53
CA PHE A 328 9.16 -7.61 -17.16
C PHE A 328 10.25 -8.46 -16.51
N GLN A 329 10.73 -9.49 -17.20
CA GLN A 329 11.79 -10.36 -16.67
C GLN A 329 13.06 -9.57 -16.34
N LYS A 330 13.59 -8.78 -17.28
CA LYS A 330 14.78 -7.93 -17.05
C LYS A 330 14.56 -6.92 -15.93
N PHE A 331 13.35 -6.41 -15.77
CA PHE A 331 12.99 -5.44 -14.73
C PHE A 331 13.11 -6.05 -13.33
N PHE A 332 12.59 -7.27 -13.13
CA PHE A 332 12.67 -7.95 -11.83
C PHE A 332 13.98 -8.72 -11.61
N ASP A 333 14.70 -9.08 -12.66
CA ASP A 333 16.08 -9.58 -12.59
C ASP A 333 17.06 -8.49 -12.13
N PHE A 334 16.80 -7.23 -12.51
CA PHE A 334 17.60 -6.09 -12.05
C PHE A 334 17.40 -5.84 -10.56
N LYS A 335 16.14 -5.80 -10.09
CA LYS A 335 15.76 -5.64 -8.68
C LYS A 335 14.44 -6.37 -8.39
N PRO A 336 14.31 -7.05 -7.24
CA PRO A 336 13.03 -7.63 -6.82
C PRO A 336 11.98 -6.54 -6.54
N LEU A 337 10.70 -6.93 -6.56
CA LEU A 337 9.55 -6.02 -6.42
C LEU A 337 9.63 -5.16 -5.14
N TYR A 338 10.00 -5.74 -3.99
CA TYR A 338 10.09 -5.01 -2.73
C TYR A 338 11.16 -3.89 -2.77
N GLN A 339 12.27 -4.11 -3.49
CA GLN A 339 13.30 -3.08 -3.65
C GLN A 339 12.81 -1.94 -4.54
N TRP A 340 12.11 -2.25 -5.63
CA TRP A 340 11.51 -1.20 -6.47
C TRP A 340 10.50 -0.36 -5.68
N LYS A 341 9.63 -0.98 -4.87
CA LYS A 341 8.70 -0.26 -3.99
C LYS A 341 9.43 0.63 -2.98
N ALA A 342 10.47 0.12 -2.33
CA ALA A 342 11.28 0.90 -1.40
C ALA A 342 11.97 2.10 -2.08
N HIS A 343 12.41 1.94 -3.32
CA HIS A 343 12.97 3.03 -4.10
C HIS A 343 11.92 4.07 -4.52
N LEU A 344 10.70 3.65 -4.91
CA LEU A 344 9.60 4.58 -5.21
C LEU A 344 9.14 5.34 -3.96
N GLU A 345 9.12 4.68 -2.81
CA GLU A 345 8.87 5.32 -1.51
C GLU A 345 9.93 6.39 -1.19
N GLN A 346 11.20 6.08 -1.45
CA GLN A 346 12.30 7.04 -1.28
C GLN A 346 12.16 8.23 -2.24
N TRP A 347 11.86 7.98 -3.52
CA TRP A 347 11.55 9.04 -4.48
C TRP A 347 10.40 9.93 -4.04
N LEU A 348 9.31 9.34 -3.56
CA LEU A 348 8.18 10.12 -3.07
C LEU A 348 8.60 10.99 -1.89
N ARG A 349 9.25 10.42 -0.88
CA ARG A 349 9.70 11.17 0.30
C ARG A 349 10.61 12.33 -0.04
N GLU A 350 11.59 12.13 -0.93
CA GLU A 350 12.47 13.20 -1.37
C GLU A 350 11.71 14.24 -2.20
N SER A 351 10.77 13.82 -3.07
CA SER A 351 9.96 14.77 -3.83
C SER A 351 9.07 15.63 -2.93
N LEU A 352 8.58 15.09 -1.81
CA LEU A 352 7.73 15.81 -0.86
C LEU A 352 8.52 16.72 0.10
N ARG A 353 9.86 16.69 0.07
CA ARG A 353 10.71 17.62 0.81
C ARG A 353 10.77 18.97 0.11
N ASN A 354 10.67 20.03 0.90
CA ASN A 354 10.78 21.41 0.42
C ASN A 354 12.17 22.01 0.73
N THR A 355 13.23 21.20 0.72
CA THR A 355 14.60 21.63 0.96
C THR A 355 15.51 21.21 -0.19
N GLU A 356 16.41 22.10 -0.61
CA GLU A 356 17.44 21.81 -1.62
C GLU A 356 18.40 20.74 -1.07
N ASN A 357 18.55 19.64 -1.80
CA ASN A 357 19.33 18.49 -1.35
C ASN A 357 20.60 18.35 -2.20
N ASP A 358 21.69 19.03 -1.83
CA ASP A 358 22.94 19.08 -2.61
C ASP A 358 23.68 17.74 -2.75
N HIS A 359 23.37 16.73 -1.93
CA HIS A 359 24.19 15.51 -1.78
C HIS A 359 23.54 14.18 -2.18
N PHE A 360 22.23 14.15 -2.48
CA PHE A 360 21.51 12.89 -2.69
C PHE A 360 21.60 12.33 -4.14
N PHE A 361 22.06 13.14 -5.09
CA PHE A 361 21.53 13.07 -6.46
C PHE A 361 22.19 12.17 -7.51
N ARG A 362 23.31 11.49 -7.23
CA ARG A 362 24.00 10.72 -8.31
C ARG A 362 24.04 9.21 -8.14
N GLU A 363 23.96 8.69 -6.92
CA GLU A 363 24.07 7.24 -6.68
C GLU A 363 22.71 6.55 -6.48
N ASN A 364 21.63 7.31 -6.25
CA ASN A 364 20.29 6.80 -5.94
C ASN A 364 19.20 7.17 -6.97
N LEU A 365 19.58 7.72 -8.14
CA LEU A 365 18.63 7.86 -9.24
C LEU A 365 18.27 6.45 -9.73
N LEU A 366 17.11 5.97 -9.29
CA LEU A 366 16.35 4.90 -9.94
C LEU A 366 16.49 5.07 -11.46
N PRO A 367 16.77 4.00 -12.20
CA PRO A 367 16.88 4.15 -13.63
C PRO A 367 15.45 4.29 -14.18
N CYS A 368 14.99 5.55 -14.28
CA CYS A 368 13.68 5.94 -14.83
C CYS A 368 13.38 5.21 -16.15
N ASP A 369 14.42 4.93 -16.94
CA ASP A 369 14.37 4.15 -18.17
C ASP A 369 13.75 2.75 -17.98
N TYR A 370 14.00 2.04 -16.88
CA TYR A 370 13.35 0.76 -16.61
C TYR A 370 11.85 0.93 -16.35
N LEU A 371 11.44 2.00 -15.66
CA LEU A 371 10.03 2.30 -15.41
C LEU A 371 9.30 2.67 -16.70
N LYS A 372 9.92 3.48 -17.57
CA LYS A 372 9.36 3.82 -18.89
C LYS A 372 9.23 2.59 -19.79
N LYS A 373 10.27 1.75 -19.86
CA LYS A 373 10.19 0.46 -20.55
C LYS A 373 9.07 -0.42 -20.03
N LEU A 374 8.86 -0.45 -18.71
CA LEU A 374 7.75 -1.20 -18.08
C LEU A 374 6.38 -0.69 -18.55
N VAL A 375 6.20 0.64 -18.65
CA VAL A 375 4.97 1.26 -19.18
C VAL A 375 4.75 0.88 -20.64
N GLU A 376 5.76 1.04 -21.49
CA GLU A 376 5.68 0.69 -22.91
C GLU A 376 5.39 -0.80 -23.12
N ALA A 377 6.06 -1.68 -22.37
CA ALA A 377 5.83 -3.12 -22.42
C ALA A 377 4.45 -3.52 -21.89
N GLY A 378 3.97 -2.86 -20.83
CA GLY A 378 2.63 -3.03 -20.29
C GLY A 378 1.56 -2.65 -21.31
N TYR A 379 1.74 -1.55 -22.04
CA TYR A 379 0.81 -1.13 -23.09
C TYR A 379 0.79 -2.13 -24.25
N LEU A 380 1.96 -2.61 -24.68
CA LEU A 380 2.02 -3.68 -25.68
C LEU A 380 1.33 -4.96 -25.22
N TYR A 381 1.49 -5.34 -23.95
CA TYR A 381 0.79 -6.48 -23.36
C TYR A 381 -0.73 -6.26 -23.36
N HIS A 382 -1.20 -5.05 -23.01
CA HIS A 382 -2.62 -4.68 -23.07
C HIS A 382 -3.19 -4.77 -24.49
N CYS A 383 -2.47 -4.27 -25.50
CA CYS A 383 -2.91 -4.35 -26.88
C CYS A 383 -2.90 -5.77 -27.44
N TYR A 384 -2.09 -6.67 -26.86
CA TYR A 384 -1.88 -8.05 -27.32
C TYR A 384 -1.84 -9.05 -26.17
N PRO A 385 -2.95 -9.26 -25.44
CA PRO A 385 -3.02 -10.33 -24.45
C PRO A 385 -2.85 -11.67 -25.19
N GLY A 386 -1.88 -12.47 -24.74
CA GLY A 386 -1.41 -13.70 -25.40
C GLY A 386 -2.45 -14.81 -25.53
#